data_AF-A0A0M3IJX3-F1
#
_entry.id   AF-A0A0M3IJX3-F1
#
_cell.length_a   1.000
_cell.length_b   1.000
_cell.length_c   1.000
_cell.angle_alpha   90.00
_cell.angle_beta   90.00
_cell.angle_gamma   90.00
#
_symmetry.space_group_name_H-M   'P 1'
#
loop_
_entity.id
_entity.type
_entity.pdbx_description
1 polymer ?
#
loop_
_entity_poly.entity_id
_entity_poly.type
_entity_poly.pdbx_seq_one_letter_code
_entity_poly.pdbx_strand_id
1 'polypeptide(L)'
;DFWKLFEEYLGKKTTLDEPTKQAWHEIGREFAKEINKHGRHAVRHQCMRSLQHIDIGHSETAKQNGIDLYKHMFENYPSMREAFKDRENYTAEDVQKDPFFVKQGQRILLACHLLCASYDDEETFHMYVHELMERHERDGVQLPDQHWTDFWKLFEEFLEKKSHLCEHTKHAWAVIGKEFAYEATRHGKEHHEHKEEHKEEHKEEHKEEQH
;
A
#
# COMPACT_ATOMS: atom_id res chain seq x y z
N ASP A 1 -23.32 -13.15 -16.64
CA ASP A 1 -23.18 -11.79 -17.19
C ASP A 1 -24.13 -10.88 -16.43
N PHE A 2 -23.58 -10.01 -15.58
CA PHE A 2 -24.36 -9.11 -14.72
C PHE A 2 -25.31 -8.22 -15.53
N TRP A 3 -24.86 -7.71 -16.68
CA TRP A 3 -25.63 -6.75 -17.49
C TRP A 3 -26.88 -7.38 -18.10
N LYS A 4 -26.77 -8.63 -18.56
CA LYS A 4 -27.92 -9.40 -19.03
C LYS A 4 -28.96 -9.59 -17.93
N LEU A 5 -28.54 -9.93 -16.70
CA LEU A 5 -29.45 -10.09 -15.57
C LEU A 5 -30.08 -8.76 -15.12
N PHE A 6 -29.33 -7.67 -15.21
CA PHE A 6 -29.79 -6.33 -14.89
C PHE A 6 -30.86 -5.84 -15.88
N GLU A 7 -30.65 -6.06 -17.17
CA GLU A 7 -31.64 -5.75 -18.22
C GLU A 7 -32.92 -6.57 -18.07
N GLU A 8 -32.79 -7.88 -17.79
CA GLU A 8 -33.93 -8.75 -17.48
C GLU A 8 -34.69 -8.29 -16.24
N TYR A 9 -33.99 -7.77 -15.21
CA TYR A 9 -34.62 -7.20 -14.02
C TYR A 9 -35.38 -5.91 -14.33
N LEU A 10 -34.75 -4.97 -15.05
CA LEU A 10 -35.38 -3.72 -15.41
C LEU A 10 -36.61 -3.93 -16.31
N GLY A 11 -36.53 -4.87 -17.26
CA GLY A 11 -37.65 -5.21 -18.15
C GLY A 11 -38.87 -5.80 -17.44
N LYS A 12 -38.71 -6.33 -16.22
CA LYS A 12 -39.82 -6.77 -15.35
C LYS A 12 -40.44 -5.61 -14.56
N LYS A 13 -39.76 -4.47 -14.44
CA LYS A 13 -40.16 -3.33 -13.59
C LYS A 13 -40.64 -2.13 -14.40
N THR A 14 -40.22 -2.01 -15.65
CA THR A 14 -40.61 -0.91 -16.54
C THR A 14 -40.62 -1.37 -17.99
N THR A 15 -41.31 -0.61 -18.86
CA THR A 15 -41.21 -0.76 -20.31
C THR A 15 -39.84 -0.28 -20.75
N LEU A 16 -39.01 -1.19 -21.24
CA LEU A 16 -37.73 -0.88 -21.87
C LEU A 16 -37.92 -0.91 -23.38
N ASP A 17 -38.04 0.27 -23.98
CA ASP A 17 -37.96 0.40 -25.44
C ASP A 17 -36.53 0.12 -25.93
N GLU A 18 -36.40 -0.11 -27.23
CA GLU A 18 -35.13 -0.50 -27.83
C GLU A 18 -34.02 0.56 -27.67
N PRO A 19 -34.30 1.87 -27.80
CA PRO A 19 -33.33 2.92 -27.49
C PRO A 19 -32.82 2.86 -26.04
N THR A 20 -33.72 2.64 -25.07
CA THR A 20 -33.33 2.56 -23.66
C THR A 20 -32.46 1.34 -23.38
N LYS A 21 -32.75 0.18 -23.99
CA LYS A 21 -31.88 -1.01 -23.89
C LYS A 21 -30.49 -0.75 -24.47
N GLN A 22 -30.43 -0.11 -25.64
CA GLN A 22 -29.15 0.22 -26.28
C GLN A 22 -28.31 1.16 -25.42
N ALA A 23 -28.93 2.14 -24.77
CA ALA A 23 -28.26 3.04 -23.83
C ALA A 23 -27.69 2.28 -22.61
N TRP A 24 -28.45 1.37 -22.01
CA TRP A 24 -27.97 0.54 -20.90
C TRP A 24 -26.82 -0.40 -21.32
N HIS A 25 -26.90 -1.01 -22.50
CA HIS A 25 -25.79 -1.80 -23.05
C HIS A 25 -24.52 -0.95 -23.22
N GLU A 26 -24.64 0.29 -23.68
CA GLU A 26 -23.50 1.20 -23.83
C GLU A 26 -22.89 1.58 -22.49
N ILE A 27 -23.73 1.95 -21.51
CA ILE A 27 -23.30 2.20 -20.13
C ILE A 27 -22.58 0.97 -19.56
N GLY A 28 -23.12 -0.23 -19.76
CA GLY A 28 -22.50 -1.47 -19.29
C GLY A 28 -21.15 -1.76 -19.93
N ARG A 29 -20.99 -1.47 -21.23
CA ARG A 29 -19.71 -1.57 -21.93
C ARG A 29 -18.68 -0.58 -21.39
N GLU A 30 -19.05 0.69 -21.20
CA GLU A 30 -18.14 1.69 -20.66
C GLU A 30 -17.76 1.39 -19.20
N PHE A 31 -18.71 0.95 -18.38
CA PHE A 31 -18.43 0.51 -17.02
C PHE A 31 -17.45 -0.69 -16.98
N ALA A 32 -17.68 -1.70 -17.83
CA ALA A 32 -16.78 -2.85 -17.91
C ALA A 32 -15.37 -2.45 -18.37
N LYS A 33 -15.24 -1.50 -19.31
CA LYS A 33 -13.94 -0.94 -19.71
C LYS A 33 -13.25 -0.28 -18.52
N GLU A 34 -13.98 0.51 -17.73
CA GLU A 34 -13.43 1.21 -16.58
C GLU A 34 -12.97 0.23 -15.49
N ILE A 35 -13.78 -0.78 -15.14
CA ILE A 35 -13.39 -1.83 -14.19
C ILE A 35 -12.16 -2.62 -14.68
N ASN A 36 -12.11 -2.96 -15.97
CA ASN A 36 -10.96 -3.69 -16.54
C ASN A 36 -9.69 -2.85 -16.59
N LYS A 37 -9.80 -1.52 -16.52
CA LYS A 37 -8.68 -0.60 -16.59
C LYS A 37 -8.22 -0.11 -15.22
N HIS A 38 -9.16 0.12 -14.30
CA HIS A 38 -8.95 0.80 -13.02
C HIS A 38 -9.44 0.01 -11.80
N GLY A 39 -10.13 -1.12 -11.99
CA GLY A 39 -10.54 -1.99 -10.88
C GLY A 39 -9.35 -2.67 -10.20
N ARG A 40 -9.56 -3.16 -8.97
CA ARG A 40 -8.48 -3.74 -8.14
C ARG A 40 -7.63 -4.79 -8.84
N HIS A 41 -8.27 -5.68 -9.60
CA HIS A 41 -7.56 -6.69 -10.39
C HIS A 41 -6.60 -6.07 -11.42
N ALA A 42 -7.04 -5.02 -12.13
CA ALA A 42 -6.23 -4.32 -13.13
C ALA A 42 -5.05 -3.57 -12.47
N VAL A 43 -5.31 -2.87 -11.35
CA VAL A 43 -4.30 -2.19 -10.55
C VAL A 43 -3.24 -3.17 -10.06
N ARG A 44 -3.67 -4.27 -9.42
CA ARG A 44 -2.80 -5.38 -9.00
C ARG A 44 -1.93 -5.88 -10.15
N HIS A 45 -2.56 -6.15 -11.30
CA HIS A 45 -1.84 -6.67 -12.47
C HIS A 45 -0.75 -5.70 -12.95
N GLN A 46 -1.03 -4.39 -13.02
CA GLN A 46 -0.04 -3.39 -13.41
C GLN A 46 1.14 -3.33 -12.42
N CYS A 47 0.86 -3.25 -11.13
CA CYS A 47 1.90 -3.17 -10.09
C CYS A 47 2.75 -4.45 -10.06
N MET A 48 2.13 -5.63 -10.03
CA MET A 48 2.84 -6.92 -10.05
C MET A 48 3.72 -7.08 -11.29
N ARG A 49 3.26 -6.60 -12.46
CA ARG A 49 4.08 -6.62 -13.67
C ARG A 49 5.32 -5.72 -13.54
N SER A 50 5.19 -4.53 -12.94
CA SER A 50 6.34 -3.65 -12.72
C SER A 50 7.36 -4.21 -11.74
N LEU A 51 6.92 -5.04 -10.78
CA LEU A 51 7.78 -5.72 -9.82
C LEU A 51 8.60 -6.87 -10.44
N GLN A 52 8.35 -7.28 -11.68
CA GLN A 52 9.14 -8.32 -12.36
C GLN A 52 10.61 -7.92 -12.58
N HIS A 53 10.92 -6.62 -12.48
CA HIS A 53 12.29 -6.11 -12.57
C HIS A 53 12.97 -5.96 -11.20
N ILE A 54 12.23 -6.24 -10.13
CA ILE A 54 12.66 -6.09 -8.74
C ILE A 54 12.58 -7.44 -8.05
N ASP A 55 13.52 -8.32 -8.36
CA ASP A 55 13.55 -9.64 -7.75
C ASP A 55 13.78 -9.56 -6.23
N ILE A 56 13.07 -10.42 -5.51
CA ILE A 56 13.30 -10.75 -4.09
C ILE A 56 13.94 -12.14 -3.99
N GLY A 57 14.86 -12.34 -3.05
CA GLY A 57 15.53 -13.62 -2.85
C GLY A 57 16.98 -13.50 -2.39
N HIS A 58 17.74 -14.57 -2.66
CA HIS A 58 19.10 -14.73 -2.12
C HIS A 58 20.22 -14.39 -3.12
N SER A 59 19.88 -14.07 -4.38
CA SER A 59 20.88 -13.66 -5.37
C SER A 59 21.44 -12.28 -5.04
N GLU A 60 22.66 -11.98 -5.52
CA GLU A 60 23.27 -10.67 -5.31
C GLU A 60 22.46 -9.54 -5.98
N THR A 61 21.89 -9.80 -7.16
CA THR A 61 20.98 -8.84 -7.83
C THR A 61 19.73 -8.56 -6.99
N ALA A 62 19.10 -9.59 -6.42
CA ALA A 62 17.91 -9.42 -5.58
C ALA A 62 18.25 -8.63 -4.30
N LYS A 63 19.37 -8.95 -3.64
CA LYS A 63 19.85 -8.18 -2.49
C LYS A 63 20.11 -6.71 -2.84
N GLN A 64 20.77 -6.47 -3.97
CA GLN A 64 21.11 -5.12 -4.41
C GLN A 64 19.87 -4.26 -4.70
N ASN A 65 18.76 -4.84 -5.17
CA ASN A 65 17.51 -4.09 -5.33
C ASN A 65 17.02 -3.46 -4.02
N GLY A 66 17.06 -4.21 -2.92
CA GLY A 66 16.66 -3.70 -1.60
C GLY A 66 17.62 -2.64 -1.06
N ILE A 67 18.93 -2.81 -1.29
CA ILE A 67 19.94 -1.82 -0.93
C ILE A 67 19.76 -0.53 -1.72
N ASP A 68 19.53 -0.63 -3.04
CA ASP A 68 19.33 0.53 -3.91
C ASP A 68 18.09 1.35 -3.53
N LEU A 69 17.02 0.69 -3.06
CA LEU A 69 15.85 1.37 -2.52
C LEU A 69 16.23 2.23 -1.30
N TYR A 70 16.99 1.68 -0.36
CA TYR A 70 17.44 2.44 0.81
C TYR A 70 18.45 3.53 0.46
N LYS A 71 19.34 3.30 -0.52
CA LYS A 71 20.24 4.36 -1.03
C LYS A 71 19.43 5.52 -1.58
N HIS A 72 18.41 5.23 -2.40
CA HIS A 72 17.53 6.25 -2.94
C HIS A 72 16.78 7.01 -1.83
N MET A 73 16.24 6.29 -0.84
CA MET A 73 15.61 6.89 0.35
C MET A 73 16.56 7.85 1.07
N PHE A 74 17.76 7.39 1.41
CA PHE A 74 18.69 8.16 2.24
C PHE A 74 19.26 9.39 1.51
N GLU A 75 19.38 9.33 0.18
CA GLU A 75 19.83 10.45 -0.64
C GLU A 75 18.74 11.51 -0.88
N ASN A 76 17.48 11.09 -1.05
CA ASN A 76 16.42 11.95 -1.60
C ASN A 76 15.34 12.31 -0.56
N TYR A 77 15.23 11.52 0.52
CA TYR A 77 14.22 11.68 1.58
C TYR A 77 14.92 11.72 2.95
N PRO A 78 15.73 12.76 3.23
CA PRO A 78 16.58 12.80 4.42
C PRO A 78 15.80 12.76 5.74
N SER A 79 14.54 13.23 5.77
CA SER A 79 13.66 13.16 6.95
C SER A 79 13.29 11.73 7.33
N MET A 80 13.26 10.79 6.39
CA MET A 80 12.96 9.39 6.68
C MET A 80 14.11 8.67 7.39
N ARG A 81 15.33 9.22 7.37
CA ARG A 81 16.51 8.63 8.03
C ARG A 81 16.41 8.66 9.56
N GLU A 82 15.63 9.58 10.12
CA GLU A 82 15.43 9.71 11.57
C GLU A 82 14.84 8.44 12.21
N ALA A 83 14.14 7.61 11.42
CA ALA A 83 13.62 6.33 11.85
C ALA A 83 14.69 5.23 12.02
N PHE A 84 15.91 5.45 11.51
CA PHE A 84 16.98 4.46 11.48
C PHE A 84 18.06 4.81 12.51
N LYS A 85 17.84 4.38 13.75
CA LYS A 85 18.75 4.61 14.88
C LYS A 85 20.19 4.21 14.55
N ASP A 86 21.13 5.09 14.92
CA ASP A 86 22.57 4.99 14.68
C ASP A 86 22.97 5.06 13.19
N ARG A 87 22.03 5.40 12.30
CA ARG A 87 22.20 5.48 10.85
C ARG A 87 21.64 6.76 10.25
N GLU A 88 21.22 7.72 11.08
CA GLU A 88 20.51 8.94 10.67
C GLU A 88 21.32 9.79 9.69
N ASN A 89 22.65 9.71 9.78
CA ASN A 89 23.60 10.46 8.95
C ASN A 89 24.24 9.63 7.83
N TYR A 90 23.78 8.40 7.57
CA TYR A 90 24.36 7.56 6.53
C TYR A 90 24.23 8.20 5.15
N THR A 91 25.30 8.04 4.37
CA THR A 91 25.32 8.28 2.92
C THR A 91 24.91 7.00 2.18
N ALA A 92 24.70 7.09 0.86
CA ALA A 92 24.44 5.89 0.05
C ALA A 92 25.59 4.88 0.06
N GLU A 93 26.83 5.32 0.25
CA GLU A 93 27.99 4.44 0.36
C GLU A 93 28.00 3.69 1.70
N ASP A 94 27.53 4.32 2.77
CA ASP A 94 27.36 3.66 4.08
C ASP A 94 26.25 2.61 4.01
N VAL A 95 25.12 2.96 3.39
CA VAL A 95 24.00 2.02 3.13
C VAL A 95 24.47 0.81 2.31
N GLN A 96 25.32 1.02 1.30
CA GLN A 96 25.86 -0.05 0.46
C GLN A 96 26.69 -1.08 1.23
N LYS A 97 27.37 -0.66 2.32
CA LYS A 97 28.31 -1.49 3.08
C LYS A 97 27.69 -2.14 4.31
N ASP A 98 26.59 -1.61 4.83
CA ASP A 98 25.99 -2.12 6.06
C ASP A 98 25.09 -3.35 5.78
N PRO A 99 25.41 -4.54 6.35
CA PRO A 99 24.59 -5.75 6.18
C PRO A 99 23.15 -5.61 6.73
N PHE A 100 22.87 -4.62 7.58
CA PHE A 100 21.52 -4.27 8.00
C PHE A 100 20.60 -4.05 6.80
N PHE A 101 21.04 -3.28 5.80
CA PHE A 101 20.21 -2.94 4.63
C PHE A 101 20.05 -4.08 3.63
N VAL A 102 20.93 -5.08 3.65
CA VAL A 102 20.70 -6.33 2.91
C VAL A 102 19.44 -7.02 3.45
N LYS A 103 19.33 -7.16 4.77
CA LYS A 103 18.18 -7.81 5.42
C LYS A 103 16.93 -6.93 5.36
N GLN A 104 17.08 -5.66 5.68
CA GLN A 104 15.96 -4.72 5.72
C GLN A 104 15.42 -4.43 4.31
N GLY A 105 16.30 -4.32 3.31
CA GLY A 105 15.94 -4.19 1.89
C GLY A 105 15.09 -5.34 1.38
N GLN A 106 15.43 -6.58 1.74
CA GLN A 106 14.59 -7.74 1.38
C GLN A 106 13.23 -7.71 2.06
N ARG A 107 13.16 -7.26 3.33
CA ARG A 107 11.89 -7.19 4.08
C ARG A 107 10.93 -6.16 3.49
N ILE A 108 11.41 -4.97 3.15
CA ILE A 108 10.55 -3.93 2.58
C ILE A 108 10.07 -4.28 1.17
N LEU A 109 10.94 -4.85 0.33
CA LEU A 109 10.53 -5.31 -1.00
C LEU A 109 9.52 -6.46 -0.92
N LEU A 110 9.72 -7.42 0.00
CA LEU A 110 8.73 -8.46 0.25
C LEU A 110 7.38 -7.87 0.67
N ALA A 111 7.37 -6.84 1.54
CA ALA A 111 6.14 -6.17 1.93
C ALA A 111 5.42 -5.50 0.75
N CYS A 112 6.15 -4.81 -0.14
CA CYS A 112 5.57 -4.26 -1.37
C CYS A 112 4.98 -5.36 -2.27
N HIS A 113 5.67 -6.48 -2.43
CA HIS A 113 5.18 -7.61 -3.22
C HIS A 113 3.89 -8.19 -2.62
N LEU A 114 3.83 -8.35 -1.30
CA LEU A 114 2.66 -8.89 -0.60
C LEU A 114 1.47 -7.94 -0.66
N LEU A 115 1.67 -6.63 -0.43
CA LEU A 115 0.62 -5.61 -0.60
C LEU A 115 0.01 -5.65 -2.00
N CYS A 116 0.84 -5.75 -3.04
CA CYS A 116 0.33 -5.87 -4.41
C CYS A 116 -0.35 -7.22 -4.64
N ALA A 117 0.23 -8.32 -4.17
CA ALA A 117 -0.28 -9.66 -4.40
C ALA A 117 -1.66 -9.87 -3.77
N SER A 118 -1.96 -9.22 -2.64
CA SER A 118 -3.24 -9.29 -1.95
C SER A 118 -4.24 -8.21 -2.37
N TYR A 119 -3.88 -7.27 -3.24
CA TYR A 119 -4.70 -6.07 -3.49
C TYR A 119 -6.10 -6.34 -4.09
N ASP A 120 -6.29 -7.49 -4.74
CA ASP A 120 -7.60 -7.93 -5.24
C ASP A 120 -8.52 -8.52 -4.16
N ASP A 121 -7.96 -8.86 -3.00
CA ASP A 121 -8.68 -9.23 -1.77
C ASP A 121 -8.55 -8.10 -0.74
N GLU A 122 -9.55 -7.22 -0.72
CA GLU A 122 -9.59 -6.00 0.10
C GLU A 122 -9.32 -6.25 1.59
N GLU A 123 -9.93 -7.28 2.16
CA GLU A 123 -9.80 -7.58 3.59
C GLU A 123 -8.38 -8.05 3.90
N THR A 124 -7.82 -8.93 3.06
CA THR A 124 -6.43 -9.39 3.22
C THR A 124 -5.45 -8.23 3.05
N PHE A 125 -5.69 -7.30 2.12
CA PHE A 125 -4.89 -6.09 1.98
C PHE A 125 -4.93 -5.23 3.24
N HIS A 126 -6.12 -4.89 3.75
CA HIS A 126 -6.27 -4.07 4.96
C HIS A 126 -5.62 -4.72 6.19
N MET A 127 -5.88 -6.01 6.43
CA MET A 127 -5.28 -6.72 7.55
C MET A 127 -3.74 -6.81 7.44
N TYR A 128 -3.20 -6.89 6.23
CA TYR A 128 -1.76 -6.83 6.04
C TYR A 128 -1.19 -5.43 6.32
N VAL A 129 -1.92 -4.34 5.99
CA VAL A 129 -1.54 -2.98 6.40
C VAL A 129 -1.52 -2.84 7.92
N HIS A 130 -2.53 -3.36 8.63
CA HIS A 130 -2.59 -3.34 10.10
C HIS A 130 -1.40 -4.07 10.71
N GLU A 131 -1.13 -5.30 10.27
CA GLU A 131 0.04 -6.05 10.72
C GLU A 131 1.33 -5.24 10.50
N LEU A 132 1.49 -4.57 9.35
CA LEU A 132 2.64 -3.70 9.10
C LEU A 132 2.71 -2.54 10.09
N MET A 133 1.60 -1.87 10.41
CA MET A 133 1.57 -0.78 11.39
C MET A 133 1.94 -1.27 12.79
N GLU A 134 1.40 -2.41 13.21
CA GLU A 134 1.76 -3.06 14.48
C GLU A 134 3.24 -3.42 14.54
N ARG A 135 3.87 -3.83 13.42
CA ARG A 135 5.33 -4.06 13.39
C ARG A 135 6.11 -2.77 13.60
N HIS A 136 5.72 -1.68 12.92
CA HIS A 136 6.39 -0.39 13.08
C HIS A 136 6.31 0.07 14.53
N GLU A 137 5.14 -0.05 15.15
CA GLU A 137 4.98 0.30 16.55
C GLU A 137 5.81 -0.59 17.48
N ARG A 138 5.71 -1.92 17.33
CA ARG A 138 6.44 -2.90 18.15
C ARG A 138 7.95 -2.71 18.07
N ASP A 139 8.47 -2.32 16.90
CA ASP A 139 9.89 -2.06 16.69
C ASP A 139 10.30 -0.64 17.12
N GLY A 140 9.38 0.15 17.69
CA GLY A 140 9.62 1.50 18.19
C GLY A 140 9.86 2.52 17.09
N VAL A 141 9.32 2.28 15.89
CA VAL A 141 9.41 3.13 14.71
C VAL A 141 8.16 3.99 14.64
N GLN A 142 8.27 5.23 15.10
CA GLN A 142 7.20 6.22 15.00
C GLN A 142 7.47 7.11 13.79
N LEU A 143 6.55 7.10 12.83
CA LEU A 143 6.64 7.91 11.62
C LEU A 143 5.52 8.96 11.63
N PRO A 144 5.78 10.19 11.17
CA PRO A 144 4.72 11.13 10.83
C PRO A 144 3.78 10.54 9.77
N ASP A 145 2.47 10.84 9.85
CA ASP A 145 1.47 10.33 8.90
C ASP A 145 1.85 10.58 7.44
N GLN A 146 2.49 11.73 7.16
CA GLN A 146 2.95 12.10 5.83
C GLN A 146 3.93 11.06 5.24
N HIS A 147 4.75 10.40 6.06
CA HIS A 147 5.68 9.37 5.58
C HIS A 147 4.97 8.16 4.98
N TRP A 148 3.74 7.82 5.42
CA TRP A 148 2.95 6.75 4.80
C TRP A 148 2.58 7.07 3.36
N THR A 149 2.41 8.35 3.03
CA THR A 149 2.18 8.82 1.67
C THR A 149 3.48 8.96 0.89
N ASP A 150 4.49 9.59 1.48
CA ASP A 150 5.77 9.87 0.83
C ASP A 150 6.52 8.60 0.41
N PHE A 151 6.35 7.51 1.17
CA PHE A 151 6.92 6.20 0.83
C PHE A 151 6.56 5.75 -0.60
N TRP A 152 5.32 5.99 -1.04
CA TRP A 152 4.87 5.53 -2.34
C TRP A 152 5.44 6.35 -3.49
N LYS A 153 5.64 7.65 -3.26
CA LYS A 153 6.34 8.52 -4.21
C LYS A 153 7.80 8.07 -4.36
N LEU A 154 8.48 7.85 -3.24
CA LEU A 154 9.84 7.31 -3.20
C LEU A 154 9.93 5.96 -3.93
N PHE A 155 8.96 5.08 -3.72
CA PHE A 155 8.95 3.76 -4.33
C PHE A 155 8.74 3.83 -5.84
N GLU A 156 7.86 4.70 -6.33
CA GLU A 156 7.69 4.97 -7.76
C GLU A 156 9.00 5.47 -8.40
N GLU A 157 9.65 6.47 -7.80
CA GLU A 157 10.93 7.01 -8.27
C GLU A 157 12.04 5.95 -8.30
N PHE A 158 12.07 5.04 -7.31
CA PHE A 158 12.96 3.88 -7.30
C PHE A 158 12.68 2.92 -8.46
N LEU A 159 11.40 2.60 -8.71
CA LEU A 159 11.00 1.71 -9.79
C LEU A 159 11.35 2.28 -11.17
N GLU A 160 11.22 3.60 -11.36
CA GLU A 160 11.61 4.28 -12.61
C GLU A 160 13.12 4.13 -12.91
N LYS A 161 13.96 4.03 -11.89
CA LYS A 161 15.40 3.76 -12.06
C LYS A 161 15.69 2.34 -12.51
N LYS A 162 14.75 1.41 -12.31
CA LYS A 162 14.90 -0.02 -12.58
C LYS A 162 14.22 -0.44 -13.88
N SER A 163 13.12 0.24 -14.24
CA SER A 163 12.39 0.03 -15.48
C SER A 163 11.55 1.26 -15.84
N HIS A 164 11.21 1.42 -17.12
CA HIS A 164 10.30 2.49 -17.52
C HIS A 164 8.87 2.20 -17.07
N LEU A 165 8.30 3.06 -16.23
CA LEU A 165 6.89 3.01 -15.83
C LEU A 165 6.02 3.84 -16.79
N CYS A 166 5.00 3.22 -17.39
CA CYS A 166 3.99 3.98 -18.12
C CYS A 166 2.96 4.60 -17.16
N GLU A 167 2.21 5.58 -17.65
CA GLU A 167 1.19 6.31 -16.87
C GLU A 167 0.16 5.38 -16.20
N HIS A 168 -0.19 4.26 -16.82
CA HIS A 168 -1.09 3.28 -16.22
C HIS A 168 -0.50 2.62 -14.98
N THR A 169 0.80 2.28 -15.00
CA THR A 169 1.46 1.68 -13.84
C THR A 169 1.66 2.71 -12.73
N LYS A 170 2.04 3.95 -13.07
CA LYS A 170 2.15 5.04 -12.09
C LYS A 170 0.82 5.29 -11.39
N HIS A 171 -0.26 5.38 -12.16
CA HIS A 171 -1.60 5.50 -11.61
C HIS A 171 -1.96 4.31 -10.69
N ALA A 172 -1.63 3.07 -11.08
CA ALA A 172 -1.88 1.90 -10.25
C ALA A 172 -1.13 1.97 -8.90
N TRP A 173 0.15 2.38 -8.91
CA TRP A 173 0.91 2.59 -7.68
C TRP A 173 0.35 3.72 -6.81
N ALA A 174 -0.09 4.82 -7.42
CA ALA A 174 -0.74 5.91 -6.70
C ALA A 174 -2.06 5.46 -6.02
N VAL A 175 -2.81 4.56 -6.65
CA VAL A 175 -4.03 3.97 -6.07
C VAL A 175 -3.68 3.10 -4.85
N ILE A 176 -2.77 2.12 -4.99
CA ILE A 176 -2.31 1.29 -3.87
C ILE A 176 -1.77 2.18 -2.74
N GLY A 177 -0.96 3.18 -3.08
CA GLY A 177 -0.33 4.04 -2.10
C GLY A 177 -1.31 4.91 -1.32
N LYS A 178 -2.33 5.44 -2.00
CA LYS A 178 -3.41 6.19 -1.35
C LYS A 178 -4.22 5.33 -0.41
N GLU A 179 -4.61 4.12 -0.83
CA GLU A 179 -5.38 3.20 0.02
C GLU A 179 -4.55 2.71 1.21
N PHE A 180 -3.27 2.38 1.00
CA PHE A 180 -2.35 2.07 2.08
C PHE A 180 -2.24 3.21 3.10
N ALA A 181 -1.98 4.43 2.65
CA ALA A 181 -1.75 5.56 3.54
C ALA A 181 -3.02 5.92 4.33
N TYR A 182 -4.19 5.83 3.67
CA TYR A 182 -5.48 5.97 4.34
C TYR A 182 -5.65 4.93 5.46
N GLU A 183 -5.39 3.66 5.14
CA GLU A 183 -5.59 2.55 6.07
C GLU A 183 -4.58 2.55 7.22
N ALA A 184 -3.31 2.88 6.95
CA ALA A 184 -2.27 3.07 7.95
C ALA A 184 -2.64 4.17 8.95
N THR A 185 -3.14 5.31 8.44
CA THR A 185 -3.57 6.44 9.28
C THR A 185 -4.81 6.10 10.09
N ARG A 186 -5.75 5.33 9.51
CA ARG A 186 -6.96 4.87 10.21
C ARG A 186 -6.60 3.97 11.38
N HIS A 187 -5.75 2.96 11.17
CA HIS A 187 -5.27 2.06 12.23
C HIS A 187 -4.58 2.84 13.36
N GLY A 188 -3.72 3.81 13.02
CA GLY A 188 -3.04 4.64 14.02
C GLY A 188 -3.99 5.42 14.94
N LYS A 189 -5.13 5.90 14.40
CA LYS A 189 -6.17 6.60 15.19
C LYS A 189 -6.94 5.66 16.10
N GLU A 190 -7.42 4.54 15.57
CA GLU A 190 -8.15 3.52 16.34
C GLU A 190 -7.30 2.97 17.49
N HIS A 191 -6.02 2.71 17.24
CA HIS A 191 -5.11 2.25 18.28
C HIS A 191 -4.84 3.31 19.37
N HIS A 192 -4.79 4.59 19.00
CA HIS A 192 -4.66 5.68 19.97
C HIS A 192 -5.92 5.82 20.83
N GLU A 193 -7.11 5.74 20.23
CA GLU A 193 -8.39 5.82 20.95
C GLU A 193 -8.52 4.70 21.99
N HIS A 194 -8.26 3.44 21.59
CA HIS A 194 -8.30 2.29 22.51
C HIS A 194 -7.29 2.38 23.66
N LYS A 195 -6.11 2.97 23.42
CA LYS A 195 -5.13 3.20 24.49
C LYS A 195 -5.57 4.25 25.50
N GLU A 196 -6.26 5.29 25.06
CA GLU A 196 -6.79 6.30 25.97
C GLU A 196 -7.96 5.74 26.78
N GLU A 197 -8.85 4.95 26.16
CA GLU A 197 -9.93 4.22 26.87
C GLU A 197 -9.36 3.31 27.97
N HIS A 198 -8.38 2.46 27.66
CA HIS A 198 -7.77 1.58 28.67
C HIS A 198 -7.03 2.33 29.78
N LYS A 199 -6.46 3.51 29.49
CA LYS A 199 -5.86 4.36 30.54
C LYS A 199 -6.92 4.99 31.44
N GLU A 200 -8.10 5.31 30.91
CA GLU A 200 -9.21 5.82 31.69
C GLU A 200 -9.80 4.73 32.58
N GLU A 201 -10.04 3.53 32.05
CA GLU A 201 -10.50 2.36 32.82
C GLU A 201 -9.56 2.04 33.99
N HIS A 202 -8.24 1.95 33.74
CA HIS A 202 -7.26 1.70 34.81
C HIS A 202 -7.20 2.82 35.86
N LYS A 203 -7.51 4.08 35.51
CA LYS A 203 -7.58 5.19 36.48
C LYS A 203 -8.86 5.11 37.32
N GLU A 204 -9.96 4.60 36.78
CA GLU A 204 -11.20 4.41 37.52
C GLU A 204 -11.09 3.22 38.49
N GLU A 205 -10.56 2.08 38.04
CA GLU A 205 -10.30 0.91 38.90
C GLU A 205 -9.39 1.25 40.09
N HIS A 206 -8.30 1.99 39.86
CA HIS A 206 -7.41 2.42 40.95
C HIS A 206 -8.04 3.41 41.93
N LYS A 207 -9.08 4.15 41.53
CA LYS A 207 -9.83 5.02 42.46
C LYS A 207 -10.82 4.23 43.29
N GLU A 208 -11.43 3.18 42.74
CA GLU A 208 -12.35 2.30 43.47
C GLU A 208 -11.61 1.43 44.50
N GLU A 209 -10.38 0.97 44.22
CA GLU A 209 -9.59 0.19 45.18
C GLU A 209 -9.01 1.00 46.36
N GLN A 210 -9.03 2.33 46.28
CA GLN A 210 -8.52 3.23 47.32
C GLN A 210 -9.60 3.73 48.30
N HIS A 211 -10.84 3.26 48.15
CA HIS A 211 -11.99 3.59 48.99
C HIS A 211 -12.52 2.39 49.77
#